data_AF-A0A6F9CXV4-F1
#
_entry.id   AF-A0A6F9CXV4-F1
#
_cell.length_a   1.000
_cell.length_b   1.000
_cell.length_c   1.000
_cell.angle_alpha   90.00
_cell.angle_beta   90.00
_cell.angle_gamma   90.00
#
_symmetry.space_group_name_H-M   'P 1'
#
loop_
_entity.id
_entity.type
_entity.pdbx_description
1 polymer ?
#
loop_
_entity_poly.entity_id
_entity_poly.type
_entity_poly.pdbx_seq_one_letter_code
_entity_poly.pdbx_strand_id
1 'polypeptide(L)'
;VRQKMLYSATRATVKKEFGGGHVKDEMFGTVEEDICLEGYQRHVSSSSCPAPLTAAEQELRRIKIKSVFVQFQFITLLLPPFQGRVKQEDAKRVLQQLAQKHINYIHLKLDTERETIELVHSDPT
;
A
#
# COMPACT_ATOMS: atom_id res chain seq x y z
N VAL A 1 30.20 34.15 22.24
CA VAL A 1 30.22 32.65 22.14
C VAL A 1 29.69 31.99 23.40
N ARG A 2 30.19 32.33 24.60
CA ARG A 2 29.77 31.73 25.88
C ARG A 2 28.25 31.58 26.07
N GLN A 3 27.47 32.65 25.87
CA GLN A 3 26.02 32.61 26.06
C GLN A 3 25.33 31.67 25.05
N LYS A 4 25.68 31.76 23.76
CA LYS A 4 25.14 30.87 22.72
C LYS A 4 25.38 29.40 23.07
N MET A 5 26.59 29.07 23.52
CA MET A 5 26.89 27.70 23.96
C MET A 5 26.07 27.28 25.16
N LEU A 6 25.97 28.14 26.19
CA LEU A 6 25.21 27.81 27.40
C LEU A 6 23.75 27.50 27.06
N TYR A 7 23.06 28.39 26.35
CA TYR A 7 21.65 28.21 25.99
C TYR A 7 21.42 26.99 25.09
N SER A 8 22.28 26.77 24.09
CA SER A 8 22.18 25.59 23.23
C SER A 8 22.43 24.29 24.00
N ALA A 9 23.40 24.27 24.92
CA ALA A 9 23.74 23.08 25.71
C ALA A 9 22.65 22.72 26.73
N THR A 10 21.99 23.72 27.34
CA THR A 10 20.96 23.47 28.36
C THR A 10 19.55 23.34 27.80
N ARG A 11 19.34 23.59 26.49
CA ARG A 11 18.02 23.53 25.83
C ARG A 11 17.30 22.20 26.04
N ALA A 12 18.02 21.08 25.89
CA ALA A 12 17.45 19.74 26.05
C ALA A 12 17.03 19.48 27.50
N THR A 13 17.81 19.95 28.47
CA THR A 13 17.46 19.86 29.89
C THR A 13 16.18 20.62 30.18
N VAL A 14 16.05 21.86 29.71
CA VAL A 14 14.84 22.67 29.90
C VAL A 14 13.60 21.98 29.30
N LYS A 15 13.71 21.42 28.08
CA LYS A 15 12.60 20.67 27.47
C LYS A 15 12.21 19.44 28.30
N LYS A 16 13.19 18.72 28.82
CA LYS A 16 12.96 17.52 29.63
C LYS A 16 12.23 17.87 30.93
N GLU A 17 12.71 18.89 31.65
CA GLU A 17 12.09 19.35 32.90
C GLU A 17 10.69 19.95 32.67
N PHE A 18 10.44 20.57 31.52
CA PHE A 18 9.12 21.08 31.15
C PHE A 18 8.11 19.97 30.79
N GLY A 19 8.60 18.79 30.39
CA GLY A 19 7.77 17.68 29.94
C GLY A 19 7.51 17.73 28.43
N GLY A 20 8.35 17.02 27.68
CA GLY A 20 8.36 17.04 26.21
C GLY A 20 7.06 16.64 25.51
N GLY A 21 6.11 15.99 26.20
CA GLY A 21 4.79 15.65 25.63
C GLY A 21 3.89 16.86 25.37
N HIS A 22 4.12 18.00 26.02
CA HIS A 22 3.36 19.23 25.82
C HIS A 22 3.93 20.11 24.70
N VAL A 23 5.15 19.84 24.25
CA VAL A 23 5.84 20.66 23.24
C VAL A 23 5.66 20.01 21.87
N LYS A 24 4.75 20.57 21.07
CA LYS A 24 4.44 20.08 19.72
C LYS A 24 5.53 20.43 18.71
N ASP A 25 5.87 21.71 18.63
CA ASP A 25 6.81 22.25 17.65
C ASP A 25 7.97 22.96 18.34
N GLU A 26 9.13 22.88 17.72
CA GLU A 26 10.36 23.48 18.19
C GLU A 26 10.98 24.36 17.11
N MET A 27 11.09 25.65 17.40
CA MET A 27 11.72 26.60 16.51
C MET A 27 13.03 27.13 17.08
N PHE A 28 13.93 27.48 16.17
CA PHE A 28 15.18 28.16 16.47
C PHE A 28 15.23 29.41 15.59
N GLY A 29 15.42 30.57 16.22
CA GLY A 29 15.51 31.84 15.53
C GLY A 29 16.72 32.63 15.99
N THR A 30 17.33 33.33 15.05
CA THR A 30 18.45 34.25 15.31
C THR A 30 18.04 35.70 15.13
N VAL A 31 17.00 35.95 14.32
CA VAL A 31 16.39 37.26 14.11
C VAL A 31 14.93 37.23 14.54
N GLU A 32 14.36 38.40 14.81
CA GLU A 32 12.97 38.52 15.29
C GLU A 32 11.95 37.99 14.27
N GLU A 33 12.24 38.13 12.98
CA GLU A 33 11.44 37.61 11.88
C GLU A 33 11.33 36.08 11.86
N ASP A 34 12.25 35.36 12.50
CA ASP A 34 12.19 33.89 12.61
C ASP A 34 11.14 33.46 13.65
N ILE A 35 10.92 34.28 14.67
CA ILE A 35 10.13 33.95 15.88
C ILE A 35 8.76 34.65 15.85
N CYS A 36 8.50 35.52 14.87
CA CYS A 36 7.19 36.14 14.67
C CYS A 36 6.14 35.13 14.18
N LEU A 37 4.87 35.54 14.19
CA LEU A 37 3.75 34.70 13.73
C LEU A 37 3.95 34.22 12.28
N GLU A 38 4.43 35.11 11.40
CA GLU A 38 4.73 34.77 10.01
C GLU A 38 5.90 33.79 9.90
N GLY A 39 6.90 33.92 10.77
CA GLY A 39 8.00 32.96 10.91
C GLY A 39 7.49 31.56 11.28
N TYR A 40 6.58 31.47 12.25
CA TYR A 40 5.95 30.20 12.64
C TYR A 40 5.15 29.57 11.49
N GLN A 41 4.35 30.37 10.76
CA GLN A 41 3.60 29.87 9.60
C GLN A 41 4.52 29.31 8.50
N ARG A 42 5.64 29.99 8.23
CA ARG A 42 6.68 29.49 7.32
C ARG A 42 7.30 28.19 7.82
N HIS A 43 7.57 28.07 9.12
CA HIS A 43 8.08 26.84 9.71
C HIS A 43 7.12 25.65 9.54
N VAL A 44 5.83 25.85 9.84
CA VAL A 44 4.80 24.80 9.64
C VAL A 44 4.71 24.39 8.17
N SER A 45 4.75 25.37 7.25
CA SER A 45 4.73 25.11 5.81
C SER A 45 5.96 24.30 5.37
N SER A 46 7.15 24.70 5.81
CA SER A 46 8.41 24.01 5.52
C SER A 46 8.44 22.57 6.06
N SER A 47 7.94 22.35 7.28
CA SER A 47 7.83 21.01 7.88
C SER A 47 6.88 20.09 7.11
N SER A 48 5.90 20.65 6.38
CA SER A 48 5.02 19.90 5.50
C SER A 48 5.59 19.65 4.10
N CYS A 49 6.66 20.33 3.72
CA CYS A 49 7.31 20.14 2.43
C CYS A 49 8.02 18.78 2.37
N PRO A 50 8.06 18.14 1.19
CA PRO A 50 8.80 16.91 1.02
C PRO A 50 10.28 17.14 1.34
N ALA A 51 10.86 16.22 2.12
CA ALA A 51 12.27 16.29 2.47
C ALA A 51 13.13 16.37 1.19
N PRO A 52 14.18 17.21 1.17
CA PRO A 52 15.08 17.29 0.03
C PRO A 52 15.76 15.93 -0.14
N LEU A 53 15.53 15.31 -1.29
CA LEU A 53 16.14 14.02 -1.64
C LEU A 53 17.41 14.27 -2.45
N THR A 54 18.47 13.56 -2.11
CA THR A 54 19.67 13.50 -2.94
C THR A 54 19.39 12.73 -4.24
N ALA A 55 20.20 12.94 -5.27
CA ALA A 55 20.02 12.27 -6.56
C ALA A 55 20.03 10.72 -6.42
N ALA A 56 20.88 10.19 -5.53
CA ALA A 56 20.93 8.76 -5.23
C ALA A 56 19.64 8.25 -4.56
N GLU A 57 19.10 9.00 -3.58
CA GLU A 57 17.83 8.65 -2.92
C GLU A 57 16.64 8.74 -3.88
N GLN A 58 16.66 9.68 -4.82
CA GLN A 58 15.64 9.80 -5.84
C GLN A 58 15.62 8.57 -6.76
N GLU A 59 16.80 8.07 -7.16
CA GLU A 59 16.88 6.86 -7.98
C GLU A 59 16.44 5.60 -7.23
N LEU A 60 16.88 5.42 -5.98
CA LEU A 60 16.40 4.32 -5.13
C LEU A 60 14.88 4.35 -4.94
N ARG A 61 14.28 5.53 -4.79
CA ARG A 61 12.82 5.69 -4.71
C ARG A 61 12.14 5.27 -6.00
N ARG A 62 12.69 5.62 -7.17
CA ARG A 62 12.17 5.17 -8.48
C ARG A 62 12.23 3.65 -8.61
N ILE A 63 13.35 3.03 -8.22
CA ILE A 63 13.53 1.58 -8.26
C ILE A 63 12.51 0.89 -7.34
N LYS A 64 12.30 1.40 -6.12
CA LYS A 64 11.30 0.85 -5.18
C LYS A 64 9.89 0.89 -5.77
N ILE A 65 9.49 2.02 -6.36
CA ILE A 65 8.16 2.17 -6.98
C ILE A 65 8.00 1.21 -8.16
N LYS A 66 9.02 1.14 -9.05
CA LYS A 66 9.02 0.23 -10.20
C LYS A 66 8.94 -1.24 -9.76
N SER A 67 9.67 -1.62 -8.72
CA SER A 67 9.68 -2.99 -8.20
C SER A 67 8.29 -3.44 -7.70
N VAL A 68 7.57 -2.59 -6.97
CA VAL A 68 6.20 -2.88 -6.49
C VAL A 68 5.25 -3.11 -7.67
N PHE A 69 5.35 -2.27 -8.71
CA PHE A 69 4.53 -2.42 -9.92
C PHE A 69 4.82 -3.73 -10.66
N VAL A 70 6.11 -4.08 -10.82
CA VAL A 70 6.53 -5.33 -11.47
C VAL A 70 6.06 -6.56 -10.67
N GLN A 71 6.10 -6.51 -9.35
CA GLN A 71 5.61 -7.60 -8.51
C GLN A 71 4.11 -7.86 -8.69
N PHE A 72 3.30 -6.80 -8.81
CA PHE A 72 1.87 -6.94 -9.09
C PHE A 72 1.60 -7.55 -10.47
N GLN A 73 2.35 -7.14 -11.49
CA GLN A 73 2.21 -7.70 -12.83
C GLN A 73 2.65 -9.16 -12.91
N PHE A 74 3.75 -9.53 -12.24
CA PHE A 74 4.21 -10.92 -12.20
C PHE A 74 3.20 -11.84 -11.51
N ILE A 75 2.56 -11.43 -10.41
CA ILE A 75 1.52 -12.24 -9.76
C ILE A 75 0.31 -12.47 -10.69
N THR A 76 -0.03 -11.49 -11.53
CA THR A 76 -1.16 -11.59 -12.46
C THR A 76 -0.83 -12.43 -13.70
N LEU A 77 0.42 -12.40 -14.19
CA LEU A 77 0.84 -13.11 -15.40
C LEU A 77 1.45 -14.51 -15.16
N LEU A 78 1.89 -14.82 -13.94
CA LEU A 78 2.54 -16.11 -13.63
C LEU A 78 1.58 -17.23 -13.24
N LEU A 79 0.28 -16.97 -13.06
CA LEU A 79 -0.65 -18.09 -13.09
C LEU A 79 -0.72 -18.59 -14.54
N PRO A 80 -0.26 -19.81 -14.86
CA PRO A 80 -0.49 -20.37 -16.17
C PRO A 80 -1.99 -20.35 -16.44
N PRO A 81 -2.47 -19.97 -17.64
CA PRO A 81 -3.88 -20.06 -17.94
C PRO A 81 -4.29 -21.52 -17.78
N PHE A 82 -5.20 -21.80 -16.85
CA PHE A 82 -5.79 -23.12 -16.68
C PHE A 82 -6.58 -23.44 -17.95
N GLN A 83 -5.91 -24.08 -18.92
CA GLN A 83 -6.51 -24.54 -20.17
C GLN A 83 -7.21 -25.89 -19.96
N GLY A 84 -8.17 -25.95 -19.04
CA GLY A 84 -9.10 -27.07 -18.97
C GLY A 84 -10.02 -27.04 -20.19
N ARG A 85 -9.88 -27.99 -21.12
CA ARG A 85 -10.84 -28.16 -22.23
C ARG A 85 -12.14 -28.73 -21.67
N VAL A 86 -13.07 -27.84 -21.33
CA VAL A 86 -14.42 -28.23 -20.95
C VAL A 86 -15.08 -28.93 -22.15
N LYS A 87 -15.67 -30.13 -21.97
CA LYS A 87 -16.65 -30.66 -22.92
C LYS A 87 -17.85 -29.72 -22.89
N GLN A 88 -17.82 -28.81 -23.84
CA GLN A 88 -18.35 -27.47 -23.71
C GLN A 88 -19.87 -27.42 -23.61
N GLU A 89 -20.58 -28.40 -24.17
CA GLU A 89 -22.01 -28.26 -24.40
C GLU A 89 -22.84 -28.67 -23.17
N ASP A 90 -22.52 -29.80 -22.52
CA ASP A 90 -23.31 -30.30 -21.40
C ASP A 90 -23.06 -29.50 -20.11
N ALA A 91 -21.80 -29.19 -19.81
CA ALA A 91 -21.46 -28.38 -18.63
C ALA A 91 -21.96 -26.94 -18.75
N LYS A 92 -21.92 -26.32 -19.94
CA LYS A 92 -22.47 -24.96 -20.14
C LYS A 92 -23.99 -24.94 -20.01
N ARG A 93 -24.70 -25.96 -20.51
CA ARG A 93 -26.16 -26.06 -20.36
C ARG A 93 -26.56 -26.12 -18.90
N VAL A 94 -25.85 -26.91 -18.09
CA VAL A 94 -26.15 -27.05 -16.66
C VAL A 94 -25.78 -25.79 -15.87
N LEU A 95 -24.68 -25.09 -16.24
CA LEU A 95 -24.36 -23.77 -15.69
C LEU A 95 -25.41 -22.71 -16.06
N GLN A 96 -25.98 -22.75 -17.27
CA GLN A 96 -27.08 -21.87 -17.67
C GLN A 96 -28.36 -22.19 -16.88
N GLN A 97 -28.65 -23.46 -16.62
CA GLN A 97 -29.78 -23.88 -15.80
C GLN A 97 -29.60 -23.48 -14.31
N LEU A 98 -28.37 -23.50 -13.78
CA LEU A 98 -28.04 -22.92 -12.47
C LEU A 98 -28.26 -21.41 -12.44
N ALA A 99 -27.82 -20.69 -13.48
CA ALA A 99 -28.03 -19.24 -13.60
C ALA A 99 -29.53 -18.90 -13.67
N GLN A 100 -30.33 -19.78 -14.28
CA GLN A 100 -31.79 -19.67 -14.33
C GLN A 100 -32.47 -20.25 -13.06
N LYS A 101 -31.72 -20.61 -12.00
CA LYS A 101 -32.20 -21.18 -10.73
C LYS A 101 -33.01 -22.48 -10.84
N HIS A 102 -32.89 -23.21 -11.94
CA HIS A 102 -33.59 -24.49 -12.12
C HIS A 102 -32.90 -25.66 -11.39
N ILE A 103 -31.64 -25.49 -11.01
CA ILE A 103 -30.81 -26.46 -10.30
C ILE A 103 -30.10 -25.69 -9.17
N ASN A 104 -29.98 -26.27 -7.98
CA ASN A 104 -29.33 -25.62 -6.83
C ASN A 104 -27.94 -26.18 -6.53
N TYR A 105 -27.63 -27.38 -7.04
CA TYR A 105 -26.37 -28.06 -6.80
C TYR A 105 -25.83 -28.73 -8.07
N ILE A 106 -24.53 -28.58 -8.30
CA ILE A 106 -23.84 -29.21 -9.42
C ILE A 106 -22.57 -29.87 -8.87
N HIS A 107 -22.37 -31.15 -9.22
CA HIS A 107 -21.12 -31.85 -8.98
C HIS A 107 -20.38 -32.06 -10.31
N LEU A 108 -19.26 -31.37 -10.47
CA LEU A 108 -18.34 -31.51 -11.59
C LEU A 108 -17.11 -32.30 -11.15
N LYS A 109 -16.73 -33.32 -11.91
CA LYS A 109 -15.50 -34.07 -11.71
C LYS A 109 -14.49 -33.68 -12.79
N LEU A 110 -13.26 -33.39 -12.37
CA LEU A 110 -12.14 -33.21 -13.29
C LEU A 110 -11.50 -34.58 -13.55
N ASP A 111 -11.53 -35.03 -14.80
CA ASP A 111 -10.78 -36.21 -15.21
C ASP A 111 -9.38 -35.80 -15.68
N THR A 112 -8.37 -36.08 -14.85
CA THR A 112 -6.99 -35.64 -15.04
C THR A 112 -6.30 -36.32 -16.24
N GLU A 113 -6.76 -37.49 -16.66
CA GLU A 113 -6.16 -38.22 -17.78
C GLU A 113 -6.62 -37.69 -19.15
N ARG A 114 -7.84 -37.16 -19.19
CA ARG A 114 -8.47 -36.65 -20.41
C ARG A 114 -8.53 -35.13 -20.47
N GLU A 115 -8.13 -34.46 -19.39
CA GLU A 115 -8.26 -33.02 -19.16
C GLU A 115 -9.69 -32.49 -19.41
N THR A 116 -10.70 -33.34 -19.17
CA THR A 116 -12.11 -33.00 -19.42
C THR A 116 -12.89 -32.92 -18.11
N ILE A 117 -13.74 -31.89 -18.00
CA ILE A 117 -14.69 -31.75 -16.90
C ILE A 117 -15.97 -32.51 -17.26
N GLU A 118 -16.33 -33.52 -16.48
CA GLU A 118 -17.54 -34.32 -16.65
C GLU A 118 -18.57 -33.99 -15.56
N LEU A 119 -19.84 -33.94 -15.95
CA LEU A 119 -20.97 -33.71 -15.03
C LEU A 119 -21.33 -35.05 -14.37
N VAL A 120 -21.15 -35.15 -13.06
CA VAL A 120 -21.45 -36.39 -12.32
C VAL A 120 -22.87 -36.36 -11.74
N HIS A 121 -23.33 -35.19 -11.30
CA HIS A 121 -24.65 -35.08 -10.68
C HIS A 121 -25.26 -33.70 -10.90
N SER A 122 -26.50 -33.70 -11.36
CA SER A 122 -27.38 -32.53 -11.37
C SER A 122 -28.69 -32.97 -10.74
N ASP A 123 -28.89 -32.66 -9.46
CA ASP A 123 -30.15 -32.95 -8.78
C ASP A 123 -31.13 -31.80 -9.04
N PRO A 124 -32.24 -32.05 -9.77
CA PRO A 124 -33.38 -31.16 -9.75
C PRO A 124 -34.14 -31.31 -8.43
N THR A 125 -34.78 -30.23 -7.99
CA THR A 125 -35.80 -30.31 -6.92
C THR A 125 -37.14 -30.67 -7.52
#